data_AF-A0A0F4QTD6-F1
#
_entry.id   AF-A0A0F4QTD6-F1
#
_cell.length_a   1.000
_cell.length_b   1.000
_cell.length_c   1.000
_cell.angle_alpha   90.00
_cell.angle_beta   90.00
_cell.angle_gamma   90.00
#
_symmetry.space_group_name_H-M   'P 1'
#
loop_
_entity.id
_entity.type
_entity.pdbx_description
1 polymer ?
#
loop_
_entity_poly.entity_id
_entity_poly.type
_entity_poly.pdbx_seq_one_letter_code
_entity_poly.pdbx_strand_id
1 'polypeptide(L)'
;MMDKTQQLDNSVIAELQNKDHSEQLKQLDNLSCTHGDIIELLAQYLALSEQDDDSQFDAWYDALCQDQLRVLKAFEIFRAHYEQAH
;
A
#
# COMPACT_ATOMS: atom_id res chain seq x y z
N MET A 1 -8.88 -11.27 27.99
CA MET A 1 -8.36 -10.15 27.17
C MET A 1 -7.86 -10.78 25.89
N MET A 2 -8.77 -11.06 24.94
CA MET A 2 -8.40 -11.57 23.62
C MET A 2 -8.15 -10.36 22.71
N ASP A 3 -6.88 -10.21 22.36
CA ASP A 3 -6.40 -9.98 20.99
C ASP A 3 -7.04 -8.85 20.16
N LYS A 4 -6.62 -7.62 20.45
CA LYS A 4 -6.61 -6.54 19.44
C LYS A 4 -5.84 -6.97 18.17
N THR A 5 -4.81 -7.79 18.32
CA THR A 5 -3.99 -8.32 17.23
C THR A 5 -4.79 -9.25 16.31
N GLN A 6 -5.54 -10.21 16.86
CA GLN A 6 -6.39 -11.10 16.04
C GLN A 6 -7.53 -10.36 15.32
N GLN A 7 -8.06 -9.28 15.90
CA GLN A 7 -9.06 -8.45 15.20
C GLN A 7 -8.45 -7.65 14.03
N LEU A 8 -7.23 -7.14 14.20
CA LEU A 8 -6.48 -6.50 13.11
C LEU A 8 -6.17 -7.52 12.01
N ASP A 9 -5.68 -8.71 12.36
CA ASP A 9 -5.39 -9.79 11.40
C ASP A 9 -6.62 -10.20 10.60
N ASN A 10 -7.77 -10.38 11.26
CA ASN A 10 -9.01 -10.76 10.56
C ASN A 10 -9.54 -9.65 9.65
N SER A 11 -9.36 -8.37 10.00
CA SER A 11 -9.77 -7.25 9.14
C SER A 11 -8.89 -7.14 7.90
N VAL A 12 -7.58 -7.36 8.04
CA VAL A 12 -6.64 -7.36 6.92
C VAL A 12 -6.90 -8.54 5.98
N ILE A 13 -7.16 -9.73 6.53
CA ILE A 13 -7.55 -10.91 5.74
C ILE A 13 -8.87 -10.66 5.00
N ALA A 14 -9.84 -9.98 5.61
CA ALA A 14 -11.10 -9.64 4.98
C ALA A 14 -10.91 -8.61 3.83
N GLU A 15 -10.04 -7.61 3.98
CA GLU A 15 -9.67 -6.69 2.90
C GLU A 15 -8.97 -7.42 1.75
N LEU A 16 -8.10 -8.40 2.05
CA LEU A 16 -7.36 -9.20 1.05
C LEU A 16 -8.22 -10.25 0.31
N GLN A 17 -9.38 -10.62 0.87
CA GLN A 17 -10.31 -11.55 0.22
C GLN A 17 -11.38 -10.84 -0.62
N ASN A 18 -11.55 -9.53 -0.43
CA ASN A 18 -12.56 -8.75 -1.11
C ASN A 18 -12.04 -8.29 -2.49
N LYS A 19 -12.67 -8.81 -3.56
CA LYS A 19 -12.35 -8.44 -4.94
C LYS A 19 -13.02 -7.12 -5.39
N ASP A 20 -13.87 -6.54 -4.55
CA ASP A 20 -14.47 -5.24 -4.80
C ASP A 20 -13.56 -4.13 -4.27
N HIS A 21 -12.80 -3.54 -5.18
CA HIS A 21 -11.87 -2.45 -4.89
C HIS A 21 -12.50 -1.05 -4.97
N SER A 22 -13.82 -0.97 -5.16
CA SER A 22 -14.50 0.30 -5.43
C SER A 22 -14.36 1.33 -4.29
N GLU A 23 -14.33 0.89 -3.03
CA GLU A 23 -14.13 1.79 -1.89
C GLU A 23 -12.69 2.29 -1.78
N GLN A 24 -11.71 1.45 -2.09
CA GLN A 24 -10.29 1.81 -2.09
C GLN A 24 -9.98 2.79 -3.23
N LEU A 25 -10.55 2.55 -4.42
CA LEU A 25 -10.40 3.47 -5.57
C LEU A 25 -11.03 4.84 -5.29
N LYS A 26 -12.21 4.90 -4.65
CA LYS A 26 -12.82 6.17 -4.24
C LYS A 26 -11.99 6.95 -3.22
N GLN A 27 -11.20 6.27 -2.39
CA GLN A 27 -10.29 6.92 -1.46
C GLN A 27 -9.08 7.52 -2.19
N LEU A 28 -8.63 6.87 -3.27
CA LEU A 28 -7.56 7.39 -4.13
C LEU A 28 -8.03 8.59 -4.97
N ASP A 29 -9.28 8.60 -5.44
CA ASP A 29 -9.86 9.70 -6.24
C ASP A 29 -9.89 11.07 -5.52
N ASN A 30 -9.83 11.06 -4.19
CA ASN A 30 -9.86 12.27 -3.36
C ASN A 30 -8.50 12.70 -2.82
N LEU A 31 -7.41 12.03 -3.23
CA LEU A 31 -6.08 12.38 -2.78
C LEU A 31 -5.58 13.67 -3.43
N SER A 32 -4.69 14.36 -2.71
CA SER A 32 -4.01 15.55 -3.24
C SER A 32 -2.94 15.22 -4.30
N CYS A 33 -2.54 13.95 -4.40
CA CYS A 33 -1.55 13.47 -5.36
C CYS A 33 -2.08 13.55 -6.80
N THR A 34 -1.26 14.06 -7.71
CA THR A 34 -1.52 13.93 -9.14
C THR A 34 -1.15 12.52 -9.62
N HIS A 35 -1.64 12.12 -10.80
CA HIS A 35 -1.22 10.87 -11.43
C HIS A 35 0.31 10.79 -11.62
N GLY A 36 0.97 11.93 -11.89
CA GLY A 36 2.42 11.99 -12.02
C GLY A 36 3.13 11.65 -10.71
N ASP A 37 2.65 12.23 -9.60
CA ASP A 37 3.20 11.96 -8.26
C ASP A 37 3.05 10.48 -7.88
N ILE A 38 1.92 9.86 -8.25
CA ILE A 38 1.66 8.43 -8.01
C ILE A 38 2.63 7.56 -8.81
N ILE A 39 2.83 7.86 -10.10
CA ILE A 39 3.75 7.10 -10.95
C ILE A 39 5.18 7.18 -10.40
N GLU A 40 5.62 8.37 -10.02
CA GLU A 40 6.95 8.58 -9.47
C GLU A 40 7.13 7.84 -8.13
N LEU A 41 6.14 7.93 -7.23
CA LEU A 41 6.13 7.23 -5.96
C LEU A 41 6.27 5.71 -6.14
N LEU A 42 5.50 5.12 -7.05
CA LEU A 42 5.55 3.67 -7.31
C LEU A 42 6.87 3.23 -7.94
N ALA A 43 7.45 4.07 -8.81
CA ALA A 43 8.76 3.80 -9.38
C ALA A 43 9.87 3.83 -8.32
N GLN A 44 9.84 4.80 -7.40
CA GLN A 44 10.78 4.87 -6.28
C GLN A 44 10.60 3.68 -5.33
N TYR A 45 9.37 3.33 -5.00
CA TYR A 45 9.05 2.17 -4.15
C TYR A 45 9.69 0.89 -4.69
N LEU A 46 9.43 0.55 -5.96
CA LEU A 46 9.95 -0.66 -6.58
C LEU A 46 11.49 -0.64 -6.61
N ALA A 47 12.07 0.46 -7.09
CA ALA A 47 13.52 0.59 -7.20
C ALA A 47 14.25 0.49 -5.86
N LEU A 48 13.65 0.98 -4.76
CA LEU A 48 14.22 0.88 -3.42
C LEU A 48 13.95 -0.49 -2.78
N SER A 49 12.78 -1.09 -3.01
CA SER A 49 12.42 -2.41 -2.43
C SER A 49 13.27 -3.57 -2.95
N GLU A 50 13.90 -3.40 -4.11
CA GLU A 50 14.80 -4.40 -4.73
C GLU A 50 16.26 -4.27 -4.26
N GLN A 51 16.57 -3.25 -3.46
CA GLN A 51 17.93 -3.02 -2.95
C GLN A 51 18.12 -3.66 -1.57
N ASP A 52 19.30 -4.23 -1.33
CA ASP A 52 19.71 -4.75 -0.01
C ASP A 52 20.16 -3.61 0.95
N ASP A 53 19.52 -2.43 0.89
CA ASP A 53 19.78 -1.28 1.78
C ASP A 53 18.50 -0.86 2.51
N ASP A 54 18.17 -1.63 3.55
CA ASP A 54 17.00 -1.38 4.40
C ASP A 54 17.03 0.02 5.03
N SER A 55 18.21 0.56 5.33
CA SER A 55 18.34 1.89 5.94
C SER A 55 17.91 3.00 4.98
N GLN A 56 18.24 2.86 3.70
CA GLN A 56 17.79 3.78 2.66
C GLN A 56 16.28 3.68 2.44
N PHE A 57 15.75 2.46 2.39
CA PHE A 57 14.31 2.23 2.24
C PHE A 57 13.52 2.84 3.41
N ASP A 58 13.93 2.57 4.65
CA ASP A 58 13.28 3.06 5.86
C ASP A 58 13.27 4.59 5.91
N ALA A 59 14.41 5.23 5.60
CA ALA A 59 14.52 6.69 5.60
C ALA A 59 13.61 7.34 4.55
N TRP A 60 13.47 6.72 3.38
CA TRP A 60 12.54 7.17 2.35
C TRP A 60 11.08 6.96 2.77
N TYR A 61 10.76 5.80 3.33
CA TYR A 61 9.41 5.45 3.75
C TYR A 61 8.91 6.35 4.90
N ASP A 62 9.78 6.65 5.87
CA ASP A 62 9.49 7.55 7.00
C ASP A 62 9.23 9.00 6.56
N ALA A 63 9.73 9.39 5.38
CA ALA A 63 9.53 10.73 4.83
C ALA A 63 8.20 10.90 4.08
N LEU A 64 7.46 9.82 3.84
CA LEU A 64 6.21 9.86 3.06
C LEU A 64 5.06 10.50 3.84
N CYS A 65 4.25 11.27 3.14
CA CYS A 65 3.04 11.84 3.71
C CYS A 65 1.89 10.81 3.77
N GLN A 66 0.83 11.11 4.51
CA GLN A 66 -0.30 10.19 4.68
C GLN A 66 -0.96 9.79 3.35
N ASP A 67 -1.06 10.70 2.38
CA ASP A 67 -1.64 10.40 1.08
C ASP A 67 -0.76 9.43 0.28
N GLN A 68 0.56 9.63 0.30
CA GLN A 68 1.52 8.71 -0.34
C GLN A 68 1.49 7.32 0.31
N LEU A 69 1.44 7.25 1.64
CA LEU A 69 1.31 5.97 2.36
C LEU A 69 0.01 5.23 2.00
N ARG A 70 -1.11 5.95 1.78
CA ARG A 70 -2.35 5.35 1.31
C ARG A 70 -2.22 4.77 -0.09
N VAL A 71 -1.54 5.47 -0.99
CA VAL A 71 -1.25 4.99 -2.35
C VAL A 71 -0.44 3.69 -2.30
N LEU A 72 0.65 3.65 -1.52
CA LEU A 72 1.47 2.45 -1.38
C LEU A 72 0.70 1.27 -0.76
N LYS A 73 -0.10 1.53 0.27
CA LYS A 73 -0.94 0.49 0.87
C LYS A 73 -1.92 -0.09 -0.15
N ALA A 74 -2.58 0.76 -0.93
CA ALA A 74 -3.48 0.31 -1.98
C ALA A 74 -2.72 -0.51 -3.03
N PHE A 75 -1.58 -0.01 -3.50
CA PHE A 75 -0.71 -0.70 -4.45
C PHE A 75 -0.33 -2.11 -3.99
N GLU A 76 0.14 -2.28 -2.75
CA GLU A 76 0.53 -3.59 -2.21
C GLU A 76 -0.65 -4.57 -2.15
N ILE A 77 -1.84 -4.09 -1.77
CA ILE A 77 -3.07 -4.92 -1.77
C ILE A 77 -3.38 -5.39 -3.20
N PHE A 78 -3.38 -4.48 -4.18
CA PHE A 78 -3.61 -4.84 -5.58
C PHE A 78 -2.55 -5.80 -6.10
N ARG A 79 -1.26 -5.55 -5.81
CA ARG A 79 -0.15 -6.42 -6.22
C ARG A 79 -0.34 -7.83 -5.66
N ALA A 80 -0.59 -7.95 -4.35
CA ALA A 80 -0.84 -9.25 -3.70
C ALA A 80 -2.02 -10.00 -4.32
N HIS A 81 -3.12 -9.30 -4.67
CA HIS A 81 -4.25 -9.93 -5.36
C HIS A 81 -3.87 -10.44 -6.76
N TYR A 82 -3.08 -9.67 -7.51
CA TYR A 82 -2.61 -10.09 -8.83
C TYR A 82 -1.65 -11.29 -8.76
N GLU A 83 -0.73 -11.28 -7.80
CA GLU A 83 0.22 -12.38 -7.55
C GLU A 83 -0.49 -13.66 -7.09
N GLN A 84 -1.54 -13.56 -6.28
CA GLN A 84 -2.34 -14.73 -5.88
C GLN A 84 -3.23 -15.29 -7.00
N ALA A 85 -3.54 -14.47 -8.00
CA ALA A 85 -4.38 -14.86 -9.13
C ALA A 85 -3.60 -15.57 -10.27
N HIS A 86 -2.27 -15.59 -10.22
CA HIS A 86 -1.37 -16.16 -11.23
C HIS A 86 -0.38 -17.15 -10.59
#